data_AF-A0A1E5AFK9-F1
#
_entry.id   AF-A0A1E5AFK9-F1
#
_cell.length_a   1.000
_cell.length_b   1.000
_cell.length_c   1.000
_cell.angle_alpha   90.00
_cell.angle_beta   90.00
_cell.angle_gamma   90.00
#
_symmetry.space_group_name_H-M   'P 1'
#
loop_
_entity.id
_entity.type
_entity.pdbx_description
1 polymer ?
#
loop_
_entity_poly.entity_id
_entity_poly.type
_entity_poly.pdbx_seq_one_letter_code
_entity_poly.pdbx_strand_id
1 'polypeptide(L)'
;MKTALRAAAARLLKATAAASALALAAACSPGGMKQDKGSPWAPGDNHRQQAEDGLVVGHRLMAAGEHDLALKAFTRAALDHGLTAEVLSGMGSAKLGLRRLGQAEELLRRAVDADPAWPEPMNNLGVALMERGKTAEAVQIFQRAYALDNGESDAIRDNLRLALAKLENPAHTEPQKEDYKLVRQGSGSYLIREAP
;
A
#
# COMPACT_ATOMS: atom_id res chain seq x y z
N MET A 1 63.91 -30.89 44.61
CA MET A 1 63.07 -31.47 43.52
C MET A 1 61.58 -31.07 43.57
N LYS A 2 60.97 -30.74 44.73
CA LYS A 2 59.52 -30.40 44.81
C LYS A 2 59.13 -29.00 44.31
N THR A 3 60.08 -28.06 44.21
CA THR A 3 59.83 -26.66 43.80
C THR A 3 59.74 -26.47 42.28
N ALA A 4 60.51 -27.24 41.49
CA ALA A 4 60.49 -27.18 40.03
C ALA A 4 59.18 -27.72 39.42
N LEU A 5 58.58 -28.74 40.06
CA LEU A 5 57.33 -29.36 39.59
C LEU A 5 56.12 -28.43 39.72
N ARG A 6 56.08 -27.59 40.77
CA ARG A 6 55.00 -26.59 40.99
C ARG A 6 55.05 -25.43 39.99
N ALA A 7 56.25 -25.00 39.59
CA ALA A 7 56.43 -23.93 38.60
C ALA A 7 56.02 -24.38 37.18
N ALA A 8 56.26 -25.64 36.83
CA ALA A 8 55.84 -26.22 35.56
C ALA A 8 54.31 -26.37 35.47
N ALA A 9 53.66 -26.84 36.55
CA ALA A 9 52.20 -26.96 36.61
C ALA A 9 51.48 -25.59 36.52
N ALA A 10 52.03 -24.54 37.15
CA ALA A 10 51.48 -23.19 37.08
C ALA A 10 51.63 -22.54 35.70
N ARG A 11 52.69 -22.88 34.94
CA ARG A 11 52.87 -22.45 33.54
C ARG A 11 51.92 -23.18 32.59
N LEU A 12 51.67 -24.47 32.83
CA LEU A 12 50.69 -25.24 32.05
C LEU A 12 49.25 -24.73 32.27
N LEU A 13 48.87 -24.40 33.51
CA LEU A 13 47.53 -23.84 33.82
C LEU A 13 47.31 -22.46 33.19
N LYS A 14 48.36 -21.62 33.12
CA LYS A 14 48.27 -20.30 32.48
C LYS A 14 48.21 -20.41 30.96
N ALA A 15 48.90 -21.38 30.37
CA ALA A 15 48.86 -21.64 28.94
C ALA A 15 47.49 -22.20 28.49
N THR A 16 46.86 -23.07 29.29
CA THR A 16 45.51 -23.56 29.00
C THR A 16 44.46 -22.46 29.17
N ALA A 17 44.56 -21.61 30.19
CA ALA A 17 43.65 -20.47 30.37
C ALA A 17 43.74 -19.44 29.23
N ALA A 18 44.94 -19.18 28.70
CA ALA A 18 45.13 -18.29 27.55
C ALA A 18 44.58 -18.89 26.24
N ALA A 19 44.69 -20.21 26.05
CA ALA A 19 44.11 -20.90 24.90
C ALA A 19 42.58 -20.94 24.95
N SER A 20 41.98 -21.07 26.13
CA SER A 20 40.52 -20.98 26.31
C SER A 20 39.98 -19.58 26.01
N ALA A 21 40.72 -18.53 26.39
CA ALA A 21 40.33 -17.15 26.13
C ALA A 21 40.37 -16.78 24.63
N LEU A 22 41.31 -17.35 23.86
CA LEU A 22 41.38 -17.15 22.41
C LEU A 22 40.24 -17.85 21.65
N ALA A 23 39.75 -19.00 22.16
CA ALA A 23 38.65 -19.73 21.56
C ALA A 23 37.29 -19.02 21.73
N LEU A 24 37.11 -18.24 22.80
CA LEU A 24 35.91 -17.42 23.04
C LEU A 24 35.84 -16.16 22.16
N ALA A 25 36.99 -15.62 21.72
CA ALA A 25 37.04 -14.46 20.84
C ALA A 25 36.68 -14.78 19.37
N ALA A 26 36.80 -16.04 18.95
CA ALA A 26 36.42 -16.48 17.60
C ALA A 26 34.91 -16.69 17.41
N ALA A 27 34.13 -16.68 18.49
CA ALA A 27 32.67 -16.85 18.44
C ALA A 27 31.91 -15.56 18.09
N CYS A 28 32.58 -14.41 18.10
CA CYS A 28 32.00 -13.12 17.75
C CYS A 28 32.48 -12.64 16.37
N SER A 29 32.42 -13.52 15.37
CA SER A 29 32.51 -13.07 13.98
C SER A 29 31.09 -12.72 13.51
N PRO A 30 30.83 -11.52 12.97
CA PRO A 30 29.54 -11.19 12.34
C PRO A 30 29.44 -11.91 10.98
N GLY A 31 29.66 -13.22 10.97
CA GLY A 31 29.51 -14.09 9.82
C GLY A 31 28.05 -14.52 9.74
N GLY A 32 27.22 -13.70 9.08
CA GLY A 32 25.88 -14.13 8.70
C GLY A 32 25.96 -15.42 7.87
N MET A 33 25.14 -16.42 8.21
CA MET A 33 25.05 -17.66 7.47
C MET A 33 24.74 -17.33 5.99
N LYS A 34 25.66 -17.63 5.08
CA LYS A 34 25.42 -17.49 3.65
C LYS A 34 24.33 -18.49 3.26
N GLN A 35 23.23 -17.96 2.75
CA GLN A 35 22.09 -18.75 2.28
C GLN A 35 22.54 -19.71 1.17
N ASP A 36 22.29 -21.00 1.38
CA ASP A 36 22.45 -22.01 0.35
C ASP A 36 21.31 -21.87 -0.67
N LYS A 37 21.66 -21.58 -1.93
CA LYS A 37 20.70 -21.35 -3.02
C LYS A 37 19.90 -22.62 -3.39
N GLY A 38 20.24 -23.77 -2.81
CA GLY A 38 19.55 -25.05 -2.98
C GLY A 38 18.59 -25.45 -1.84
N SER A 39 18.33 -24.58 -0.85
CA SER A 39 17.42 -24.92 0.25
C SER A 39 15.98 -25.13 -0.24
N PRO A 40 15.27 -26.21 0.17
CA PRO A 40 13.84 -26.39 -0.11
C PRO A 40 12.94 -25.34 0.59
N TRP A 41 13.49 -24.55 1.51
CA TRP A 41 12.77 -23.51 2.23
C TRP A 41 12.84 -22.17 1.50
N ALA A 42 11.77 -21.38 1.60
CA ALA A 42 11.75 -20.03 1.06
C ALA A 42 12.96 -19.23 1.60
N PRO A 43 13.62 -18.40 0.77
CA PRO A 43 14.68 -17.53 1.24
C PRO A 43 14.18 -16.74 2.44
N GLY A 44 14.91 -16.82 3.56
CA GLY A 44 14.69 -15.97 4.73
C GLY A 44 14.61 -14.51 4.30
N ASP A 45 13.62 -13.80 4.83
CA ASP A 45 13.38 -12.40 4.57
C ASP A 45 14.59 -11.57 4.98
N ASN A 46 15.10 -10.78 4.04
CA ASN A 46 16.22 -9.90 4.31
C ASN A 46 15.71 -8.69 5.11
N HIS A 47 15.53 -8.85 6.42
CA HIS A 47 15.11 -7.78 7.35
C HIS A 47 16.03 -6.54 7.34
N ARG A 48 17.18 -6.61 6.64
CA ARG A 48 18.12 -5.49 6.47
C ARG A 48 17.78 -4.56 5.30
N GLN A 49 16.89 -4.95 4.39
CA GLN A 49 16.37 -4.05 3.37
C GLN A 49 15.20 -3.25 3.93
N GLN A 50 15.20 -1.94 3.71
CA GLN A 50 14.04 -1.10 3.99
C GLN A 50 12.84 -1.65 3.22
N ALA A 51 11.74 -1.88 3.94
CA ALA A 51 10.49 -2.24 3.28
C ALA A 51 10.10 -1.10 2.34
N GLU A 52 9.75 -1.44 1.10
CA GLU A 52 9.14 -0.51 0.16
C GLU A 52 7.92 0.15 0.82
N ASP A 53 7.73 1.45 0.56
CA ASP A 53 6.60 2.20 1.11
C ASP A 53 5.27 1.53 0.76
N GLY A 54 4.43 1.29 1.77
CA GLY A 54 3.11 0.69 1.60
C GLY A 54 2.22 1.45 0.62
N LEU A 55 2.39 2.77 0.48
CA LEU A 55 1.68 3.58 -0.53
C LEU A 55 2.10 3.18 -1.95
N VAL A 56 3.41 3.14 -2.21
CA VAL A 56 3.96 2.77 -3.53
C VAL A 56 3.56 1.36 -3.91
N VAL A 57 3.67 0.42 -2.96
CA VAL A 57 3.24 -0.97 -3.15
C VAL A 57 1.74 -1.05 -3.40
N GLY A 58 0.93 -0.32 -2.61
CA GLY A 58 -0.51 -0.27 -2.76
C GLY A 58 -0.96 0.24 -4.13
N HIS A 59 -0.36 1.32 -4.63
CA HIS A 59 -0.69 1.86 -5.95
C HIS A 59 -0.31 0.91 -7.10
N ARG A 60 0.82 0.19 -6.99
CA ARG A 60 1.19 -0.84 -7.97
C ARG A 60 0.19 -1.99 -7.98
N LEU A 61 -0.24 -2.45 -6.80
CA LEU A 61 -1.24 -3.50 -6.67
C LEU A 61 -2.61 -3.07 -7.20
N MET A 62 -3.00 -1.80 -7.01
CA MET A 62 -4.20 -1.25 -7.63
C MET A 62 -4.12 -1.29 -9.16
N ALA A 63 -2.97 -0.91 -9.74
CA ALA A 63 -2.76 -0.99 -11.18
C ALA A 63 -2.76 -2.45 -11.71
N ALA A 64 -2.39 -3.41 -10.87
CA ALA A 64 -2.45 -4.84 -11.17
C ALA A 64 -3.84 -5.48 -10.96
N GLY A 65 -4.84 -4.73 -10.47
CA GLY A 65 -6.16 -5.27 -10.14
C GLY A 65 -6.21 -6.07 -8.83
N GLU A 66 -5.10 -6.13 -8.09
CA GLU A 66 -4.96 -6.93 -6.87
C GLU A 66 -5.48 -6.17 -5.64
N HIS A 67 -6.78 -5.88 -5.62
CA HIS A 67 -7.39 -4.94 -4.67
C HIS A 67 -7.30 -5.38 -3.19
N ASP A 68 -7.40 -6.68 -2.90
CA ASP A 68 -7.23 -7.19 -1.53
C ASP A 68 -5.80 -7.02 -1.03
N LEU A 69 -4.80 -7.23 -1.90
CA LEU A 69 -3.40 -7.01 -1.56
C LEU A 69 -3.10 -5.51 -1.44
N ALA A 70 -3.65 -4.69 -2.33
CA ALA A 70 -3.53 -3.23 -2.26
C ALA A 70 -4.06 -2.70 -0.93
N LEU A 71 -5.21 -3.18 -0.47
CA LEU A 71 -5.77 -2.80 0.82
C LEU A 71 -4.84 -3.16 1.99
N LYS A 72 -4.19 -4.32 1.96
CA LYS A 72 -3.20 -4.70 2.99
C LYS A 72 -1.98 -3.77 2.95
N ALA A 73 -1.50 -3.42 1.76
CA ALA A 73 -0.38 -2.50 1.58
C ALA A 73 -0.71 -1.09 2.10
N PHE A 74 -1.88 -0.55 1.78
CA PHE A 74 -2.33 0.74 2.34
C PHE A 74 -2.57 0.68 3.85
N THR A 75 -3.04 -0.46 4.38
CA THR A 75 -3.17 -0.64 5.83
C THR A 75 -1.82 -0.60 6.52
N ARG A 76 -0.78 -1.18 5.89
CA ARG A 76 0.61 -1.06 6.37
C ARG A 76 1.09 0.39 6.29
N ALA A 77 0.83 1.08 5.18
CA ALA A 77 1.17 2.49 5.02
C ALA A 77 0.52 3.37 6.11
N ALA A 78 -0.71 3.03 6.53
CA ALA A 78 -1.40 3.72 7.62
C ALA A 78 -0.68 3.58 8.97
N LEU A 79 0.09 2.50 9.19
CA LEU A 79 0.88 2.33 10.41
C LEU A 79 2.12 3.23 10.42
N ASP A 80 2.70 3.46 9.25
CA ASP A 80 3.94 4.22 9.10
C ASP A 80 3.67 5.73 8.97
N HIS A 81 2.65 6.11 8.19
CA HIS A 81 2.33 7.50 7.84
C HIS A 81 1.10 8.05 8.56
N GLY A 82 0.29 7.19 9.19
CA GLY A 82 -1.03 7.54 9.70
C GLY A 82 -2.12 7.53 8.63
N LEU A 83 -3.35 7.87 9.03
CA LEU A 83 -4.51 7.97 8.14
C LEU A 83 -4.55 9.32 7.43
N THR A 84 -3.55 9.58 6.59
CA THR A 84 -3.50 10.76 5.71
C THR A 84 -4.58 10.70 4.64
N ALA A 85 -4.86 11.82 3.98
CA ALA A 85 -5.79 11.84 2.84
C ALA A 85 -5.40 10.79 1.78
N GLU A 86 -4.11 10.67 1.46
CA GLU A 86 -3.59 9.71 0.47
C GLU A 86 -3.85 8.27 0.87
N VAL A 87 -3.53 7.90 2.12
CA VAL A 87 -3.77 6.55 2.65
C VAL A 87 -5.27 6.24 2.66
N LEU A 88 -6.11 7.17 3.13
CA LEU A 88 -7.57 7.02 3.14
C LEU A 88 -8.14 6.85 1.71
N SER A 89 -7.64 7.64 0.77
CA SER A 89 -8.00 7.56 -0.64
C SER A 89 -7.61 6.22 -1.27
N GLY A 90 -6.38 5.76 -1.02
CA GLY A 90 -5.89 4.45 -1.48
C GLY A 90 -6.72 3.30 -0.92
N MET A 91 -6.99 3.30 0.40
CA MET A 91 -7.86 2.31 1.04
C MET A 91 -9.28 2.34 0.47
N GLY A 92 -9.86 3.54 0.30
CA GLY A 92 -11.19 3.72 -0.28
C GLY A 92 -11.28 3.19 -1.71
N SER A 93 -10.26 3.44 -2.52
CA SER A 93 -10.16 2.96 -3.89
C SER A 93 -10.03 1.44 -3.98
N ALA A 94 -9.22 0.82 -3.10
CA ALA A 94 -9.15 -0.63 -3.00
C ALA A 94 -10.52 -1.23 -2.61
N LYS A 95 -11.24 -0.58 -1.70
CA LYS A 95 -12.60 -1.01 -1.32
C LYS A 95 -13.62 -0.90 -2.45
N LEU A 96 -13.47 0.06 -3.37
CA LEU A 96 -14.27 0.13 -4.59
C LEU A 96 -14.02 -1.07 -5.50
N GLY A 97 -12.75 -1.40 -5.76
CA GLY A 97 -12.40 -2.59 -6.53
C GLY A 97 -12.96 -3.89 -5.90
N LEU A 98 -13.01 -3.95 -4.57
CA LEU A 98 -13.60 -5.06 -3.81
C LEU A 98 -15.14 -5.02 -3.71
N ARG A 99 -15.82 -4.08 -4.37
CA ARG A 99 -17.28 -3.86 -4.28
C ARG A 99 -17.81 -3.59 -2.88
N ARG A 100 -16.96 -3.14 -1.95
CA ARG A 100 -17.33 -2.77 -0.57
C ARG A 100 -17.75 -1.31 -0.52
N LEU A 101 -18.79 -0.98 -1.28
CA LEU A 101 -19.16 0.40 -1.64
C LEU A 101 -19.42 1.31 -0.43
N GLY A 102 -20.04 0.80 0.64
CA GLY A 102 -20.29 1.58 1.85
C GLY A 102 -19.00 1.97 2.59
N GLN A 103 -18.05 1.04 2.70
CA GLN A 103 -16.74 1.30 3.31
C GLN A 103 -15.90 2.24 2.45
N ALA A 104 -15.97 2.08 1.12
CA ALA A 104 -15.33 2.99 0.19
C ALA A 104 -15.85 4.43 0.35
N GLU A 105 -17.17 4.62 0.34
CA GLU A 105 -17.76 5.94 0.51
C GLU A 105 -17.31 6.61 1.82
N GLU A 106 -17.33 5.89 2.94
CA GLU A 106 -16.90 6.43 4.23
C GLU A 106 -15.43 6.86 4.23
N LEU A 107 -14.52 6.02 3.72
CA LEU A 107 -13.09 6.33 3.65
C LEU A 107 -12.82 7.51 2.72
N LEU A 108 -13.50 7.57 1.58
CA LEU A 108 -13.31 8.62 0.59
C LEU A 108 -13.85 9.97 1.06
N ARG A 109 -14.98 10.00 1.80
CA ARG A 109 -15.43 11.23 2.48
C ARG A 109 -14.39 11.73 3.46
N ARG A 110 -13.84 10.85 4.30
CA ARG A 110 -12.76 11.21 5.23
C ARG A 110 -11.51 11.71 4.52
N ALA A 111 -11.17 11.14 3.35
CA ALA A 111 -10.05 11.61 2.54
C ALA A 111 -10.31 13.03 2.00
N VAL A 112 -11.51 13.30 1.51
CA VAL A 112 -11.95 14.64 1.05
C VAL A 112 -11.96 15.65 2.20
N ASP A 113 -12.39 15.24 3.40
CA ASP A 113 -12.37 16.12 4.58
C ASP A 113 -10.94 16.42 5.06
N ALA A 114 -10.03 15.46 4.89
CA ALA A 114 -8.62 15.61 5.27
C ALA A 114 -7.85 16.52 4.31
N ASP A 115 -8.17 16.49 3.01
CA ASP A 115 -7.65 17.44 2.02
C ASP A 115 -8.74 17.88 1.02
N PRO A 116 -9.44 18.99 1.29
CA PRO A 116 -10.50 19.50 0.42
C PRO A 116 -10.02 20.08 -0.91
N ALA A 117 -8.72 20.29 -1.10
CA ALA A 117 -8.15 20.84 -2.34
C ALA A 117 -7.67 19.73 -3.29
N TRP A 118 -7.79 18.46 -2.89
CA TRP A 118 -7.30 17.33 -3.66
C TRP A 118 -8.44 16.66 -4.47
N PRO A 119 -8.44 16.75 -5.81
CA PRO A 119 -9.56 16.30 -6.63
C PRO A 119 -9.67 14.76 -6.76
N GLU A 120 -8.59 14.00 -6.59
CA GLU A 120 -8.59 12.55 -6.82
C GLU A 120 -9.51 11.78 -5.86
N PRO A 121 -9.50 12.01 -4.53
CA PRO A 121 -10.48 11.39 -3.63
C PRO A 121 -11.91 11.80 -3.94
N MET A 122 -12.15 13.03 -4.43
CA MET A 122 -13.48 13.47 -4.84
C MET A 122 -13.96 12.69 -6.06
N ASN A 123 -13.12 12.51 -7.08
CA ASN A 123 -13.46 11.64 -8.21
C ASN A 123 -13.85 10.24 -7.73
N ASN A 124 -13.01 9.63 -6.90
CA ASN A 124 -13.25 8.26 -6.44
C ASN A 124 -14.51 8.18 -5.56
N LEU A 125 -14.81 9.22 -4.76
CA LEU A 125 -16.07 9.34 -4.02
C LEU A 125 -17.27 9.42 -4.97
N GLY A 126 -17.19 10.23 -6.03
CA GLY A 126 -18.22 10.32 -7.06
C GLY A 126 -18.51 8.94 -7.66
N VAL A 127 -17.48 8.15 -7.96
CA VAL A 127 -17.65 6.79 -8.47
C VAL A 127 -18.33 5.87 -7.44
N ALA A 128 -17.95 5.95 -6.16
CA ALA A 128 -18.61 5.21 -5.09
C ALA A 128 -20.11 5.53 -5.01
N LEU A 129 -20.47 6.81 -5.17
CA LEU A 129 -21.84 7.29 -5.13
C LEU A 129 -22.64 6.83 -6.36
N MET A 130 -22.04 6.85 -7.55
CA MET A 130 -22.66 6.32 -8.79
C MET A 130 -23.02 4.84 -8.66
N GLU A 131 -22.09 4.03 -8.16
CA GLU A 131 -22.27 2.59 -7.93
C GLU A 131 -23.31 2.29 -6.85
N ARG A 132 -23.57 3.23 -5.94
CA ARG A 132 -24.64 3.15 -4.94
C ARG A 132 -25.98 3.74 -5.41
N GLY A 133 -26.06 4.23 -6.64
CA GLY A 133 -27.27 4.86 -7.19
C GLY A 133 -27.54 6.27 -6.67
N LYS A 134 -26.58 6.89 -5.98
CA LYS A 134 -26.67 8.29 -5.49
C LYS A 134 -26.21 9.27 -6.58
N THR A 135 -26.78 9.17 -7.77
CA THR A 135 -26.32 9.87 -8.98
C THR A 135 -26.27 11.39 -8.82
N ALA A 136 -27.30 12.01 -8.24
CA ALA A 136 -27.34 13.46 -8.05
C ALA A 136 -26.21 13.97 -7.14
N GLU A 137 -25.89 13.24 -6.07
CA GLU A 137 -24.78 13.58 -5.19
C GLU A 137 -23.43 13.39 -5.91
N ALA A 138 -23.29 12.30 -6.66
CA ALA A 138 -22.08 12.03 -7.43
C ALA A 138 -21.76 13.16 -8.41
N VAL A 139 -22.76 13.67 -9.14
CA VAL A 139 -22.60 14.80 -10.08
C VAL A 139 -22.03 16.02 -9.36
N GLN A 140 -22.55 16.38 -8.18
CA GLN A 140 -22.04 17.52 -7.41
C GLN A 140 -20.57 17.33 -7.01
N ILE A 141 -20.21 16.12 -6.58
CA ILE A 141 -18.82 15.81 -6.20
C ILE A 141 -17.89 15.84 -7.42
N PHE A 142 -18.30 15.26 -8.56
CA PHE A 142 -17.50 15.30 -9.79
C PHE A 142 -17.31 16.72 -10.33
N GLN A 143 -18.33 17.59 -10.23
CA GLN A 143 -18.20 19.00 -10.61
C GLN A 143 -17.15 19.72 -9.77
N ARG A 144 -17.09 19.45 -8.45
CA ARG A 144 -16.05 20.00 -7.57
C ARG A 144 -14.67 19.49 -7.94
N ALA A 145 -14.52 18.19 -8.19
CA ALA A 145 -13.28 17.58 -8.63
C ALA A 145 -12.78 18.20 -9.95
N TYR A 146 -13.67 18.33 -10.93
CA TYR A 146 -13.39 18.96 -12.23
C TYR A 146 -12.91 20.41 -12.07
N ALA A 147 -13.58 21.19 -11.21
CA ALA A 147 -13.22 22.58 -10.99
C ALA A 147 -11.84 22.73 -10.34
N LEU A 148 -11.49 21.86 -9.39
CA LEU A 148 -10.17 21.88 -8.71
C LEU A 148 -9.04 21.49 -9.66
N ASP A 149 -9.28 20.54 -10.54
CA ASP A 149 -8.31 20.06 -11.52
C ASP A 149 -8.31 20.88 -12.83
N ASN A 150 -9.12 21.94 -12.90
CA ASN A 150 -9.37 22.74 -14.12
C ASN A 150 -9.76 21.92 -15.36
N GLY A 151 -10.29 20.70 -15.15
CA GLY A 151 -10.65 19.78 -16.23
C GLY A 151 -9.48 19.10 -16.92
N GLU A 152 -8.27 19.06 -16.34
CA GLU A 152 -7.11 18.42 -17.00
C GLU A 152 -7.25 16.89 -17.09
N SER A 153 -7.74 16.24 -16.04
CA SER A 153 -7.88 14.78 -15.93
C SER A 153 -9.00 14.23 -16.80
N ASP A 154 -8.64 13.46 -17.82
CA ASP A 154 -9.59 12.71 -18.66
C ASP A 154 -10.55 11.85 -17.82
N ALA A 155 -10.06 11.23 -16.75
CA ALA A 155 -10.87 10.38 -15.88
C ALA A 155 -11.98 11.17 -15.18
N ILE A 156 -11.66 12.36 -14.65
CA ILE A 156 -12.63 13.23 -13.98
C ILE A 156 -13.68 13.72 -14.99
N ARG A 157 -13.24 14.12 -16.18
CA ARG A 157 -14.12 14.57 -17.27
C ARG A 157 -15.08 13.48 -17.72
N ASP A 158 -14.57 12.28 -17.97
CA ASP A 158 -15.36 11.15 -18.42
C ASP A 158 -16.38 10.72 -17.38
N ASN A 159 -15.96 10.60 -16.11
CA ASN A 159 -16.87 10.23 -15.04
C ASN A 159 -17.97 11.28 -14.82
N LEU A 160 -17.64 12.58 -14.89
CA LEU A 160 -18.64 13.64 -14.83
C LEU A 160 -19.65 13.54 -15.99
N ARG A 161 -19.17 13.32 -17.21
CA ARG A 161 -20.02 13.15 -18.40
C ARG A 161 -20.98 11.97 -18.23
N LEU A 162 -20.48 10.83 -17.77
CA LEU A 162 -21.28 9.64 -17.48
C LEU A 162 -22.34 9.92 -16.40
N ALA A 163 -21.93 10.58 -15.32
CA ALA A 163 -22.83 10.94 -14.23
C ALA A 163 -23.96 11.90 -14.66
N LEU A 164 -23.64 12.90 -15.48
CA LEU A 164 -24.63 13.81 -16.05
C LEU A 164 -25.60 13.09 -16.99
N ALA A 165 -25.09 12.24 -17.89
CA ALA A 165 -25.94 11.47 -18.80
C ALA A 165 -26.93 10.57 -18.04
N LYS A 166 -26.47 9.90 -16.97
CA LYS A 166 -27.33 9.08 -16.11
C LYS A 166 -28.35 9.89 -15.32
N LEU A 167 -27.99 11.11 -14.91
CA LEU A 167 -28.91 12.01 -14.21
C LEU A 167 -30.03 12.51 -15.14
N GLU A 168 -29.69 12.86 -16.39
CA GLU A 168 -30.65 13.37 -17.38
C GLU A 168 -31.57 12.28 -17.93
N ASN A 169 -31.07 11.06 -18.12
CA ASN A 169 -31.80 9.97 -18.76
C ASN A 169 -31.81 8.68 -17.91
N PRO A 170 -32.50 8.68 -16.74
CA PRO A 170 -32.52 7.52 -15.83
C PRO A 170 -33.27 6.31 -16.41
N ALA A 171 -34.09 6.49 -17.45
CA ALA A 171 -34.91 5.43 -18.06
C ALA A 171 -34.27 4.75 -19.28
N HIS A 172 -33.17 5.31 -19.84
CA HIS A 172 -32.44 4.75 -20.99
C HIS A 172 -31.08 4.16 -20.61
N THR A 173 -30.74 4.18 -19.32
CA THR A 173 -29.67 3.35 -18.79
C THR A 173 -30.22 1.94 -18.60
N GLU A 174 -30.22 1.18 -19.69
CA GLU A 174 -29.97 -0.28 -19.61
C GLU A 174 -28.80 -0.51 -18.63
N PRO A 175 -28.61 -1.70 -18.04
CA PRO A 175 -27.40 -2.02 -17.31
C PRO A 175 -26.17 -2.08 -18.26
N GLN A 176 -25.90 -0.99 -18.98
CA GLN A 176 -24.61 -0.69 -19.56
C GLN A 176 -23.65 -0.62 -18.38
N LYS A 177 -22.66 -1.50 -18.39
CA LYS A 177 -21.52 -1.44 -17.49
C LYS A 177 -20.82 -0.10 -17.80
N GLU A 178 -21.15 0.93 -17.03
CA GLU A 178 -20.43 2.19 -17.10
C GLU A 178 -19.06 1.99 -16.46
N ASP A 179 -18.03 2.05 -17.29
CA ASP A 179 -16.65 1.86 -16.85
C ASP A 179 -16.12 3.16 -16.24
N TYR A 180 -16.37 3.33 -14.93
CA TYR A 180 -15.82 4.45 -14.18
C TYR A 180 -14.33 4.30 -13.93
N LYS A 181 -13.61 5.42 -14.05
CA LYS A 181 -12.15 5.50 -13.86
C LYS A 181 -11.82 6.01 -12.46
N LEU A 182 -10.90 5.34 -11.77
CA LEU A 182 -10.34 5.85 -10.51
C LEU A 182 -9.03 6.58 -10.79
N VAL A 183 -8.77 7.62 -10.01
CA VAL A 183 -7.52 8.39 -10.08
C VAL A 183 -6.70 8.10 -8.83
N ARG A 184 -5.38 7.93 -8.99
CA ARG A 184 -4.43 7.93 -7.86
C ARG A 184 -3.62 9.22 -7.90
N GLN A 185 -2.96 9.55 -6.79
CA GLN A 185 -2.05 10.70 -6.71
C GLN A 185 -1.10 10.76 -7.91
N GLY A 186 -1.08 11.91 -8.60
CA GLY A 186 -0.36 12.12 -9.85
C GLY A 186 -1.20 11.87 -11.11
N SER A 187 -0.57 11.81 -12.28
CA SER A 187 -1.26 11.70 -13.58
C SER A 187 -1.76 10.29 -13.94
N GLY A 188 -1.97 9.42 -12.95
CA GLY A 188 -2.31 8.01 -13.17
C GLY A 188 -3.78 7.67 -12.88
N SER A 189 -4.43 6.93 -13.77
CA SER A 189 -5.75 6.34 -13.55
C SER A 189 -5.75 4.81 -13.71
N TYR A 190 -6.76 4.13 -13.16
CA TYR A 190 -7.04 2.71 -13.38
C TYR A 190 -8.55 2.49 -13.50
N LEU A 191 -8.94 1.46 -14.24
CA LEU A 191 -10.33 1.10 -14.42
C LEU A 191 -10.81 0.25 -13.25
N ILE A 192 -12.06 0.44 -12.82
CA ILE A 192 -12.68 -0.44 -11.82
C ILE A 192 -13.06 -1.78 -12.44
N ARG A 193 -13.41 -1.78 -13.73
CA ARG A 193 -13.73 -2.96 -14.53
C ARG A 193 -13.26 -2.78 -15.96
N GLU A 194 -12.78 -3.86 -16.55
CA GLU A 194 -12.67 -4.00 -18.00
C GLU A 194 -13.90 -4.78 -18.46
N ALA A 195 -14.64 -4.25 -19.43
CA ALA A 195 -15.67 -5.02 -20.11
C ALA A 195 -15.00 -6.22 -20.82
N PRO A 196 -15.48 -7.47 -20.63
CA PRO A 196 -15.01 -8.61 -21.41
C PRO A 196 -15.39 -8.50 -22.89
#